data_AF-A0A523JZG0-F1
#
_entry.id   AF-A0A523JZG0-F1
#
_cell.length_a   1.000
_cell.length_b   1.000
_cell.length_c   1.000
_cell.angle_alpha   90.00
_cell.angle_beta   90.00
_cell.angle_gamma   90.00
#
_symmetry.space_group_name_H-M   'P 1'
#
loop_
_entity.id
_entity.type
_entity.pdbx_description
1 polymer ?
#
loop_
_entity_poly.entity_id
_entity_poly.type
_entity_poly.pdbx_seq_one_letter_code
_entity_poly.pdbx_strand_id
1 'polypeptide(L)'
;PNSSEPTYAEAARLEYDLVRGIIEFSGQAKITENGNQISSSYLVYNISEQLINAQSGGDGDPKVRITYTPKKAVEPSAPEGSDETNPGSPEGSEEGGR
;
A
#
# COMPACT_ATOMS: atom_id res chain seq x y z
N PRO A 1 6.23 -12.60 -0.81
CA PRO A 1 6.26 -11.51 0.21
C PRO A 1 5.07 -10.58 -0.01
N ASN A 2 3.96 -10.86 0.67
CA ASN A 2 2.69 -10.22 0.41
C ASN A 2 2.65 -8.94 1.25
N SER A 3 2.91 -7.79 0.63
CA SER A 3 2.73 -6.49 1.28
C SER A 3 1.25 -6.30 1.60
N SER A 4 0.92 -5.97 2.84
CA SER A 4 -0.46 -5.66 3.26
C SER A 4 -0.85 -4.20 2.99
N GLU A 5 -0.06 -3.47 2.19
CA GLU A 5 -0.40 -2.13 1.70
C GLU A 5 -1.54 -2.24 0.65
N PRO A 6 -2.68 -1.55 0.84
CA PRO A 6 -3.76 -1.58 -0.14
C PRO A 6 -3.39 -0.83 -1.42
N THR A 7 -3.78 -1.40 -2.57
CA THR A 7 -3.69 -0.76 -3.88
C THR A 7 -4.80 0.28 -4.03
N TYR A 8 -4.43 1.52 -4.38
CA TYR A 8 -5.36 2.64 -4.56
C TYR A 8 -5.47 3.01 -6.04
N ALA A 9 -6.67 3.35 -6.53
CA ALA A 9 -6.85 3.81 -7.90
C ALA A 9 -7.95 4.88 -8.02
N GLU A 10 -7.77 5.81 -8.95
CA GLU A 10 -8.69 6.91 -9.27
C GLU A 10 -8.81 7.10 -10.79
N ALA A 11 -10.02 7.41 -11.27
CA ALA A 11 -10.36 7.64 -12.68
C ALA A 11 -11.71 8.36 -12.78
N ALA A 12 -12.05 8.93 -13.94
CA ALA A 12 -13.36 9.55 -14.17
C ALA A 12 -14.51 8.52 -14.22
N ARG A 13 -14.24 7.28 -14.67
CA ARG A 13 -15.18 6.15 -14.65
C ARG A 13 -14.46 4.85 -14.38
N LEU A 14 -15.10 3.99 -13.59
CA LEU A 14 -14.60 2.69 -13.13
C LEU A 14 -15.69 1.65 -13.34
N GLU A 15 -15.37 0.54 -14.00
CA GLU A 15 -16.26 -0.63 -14.19
C GLU A 15 -15.61 -1.84 -13.55
N TYR A 16 -16.39 -2.69 -12.87
CA TYR A 16 -15.87 -3.88 -12.17
C TYR A 16 -16.67 -5.12 -12.52
N ASP A 17 -16.03 -6.07 -13.21
CA ASP A 17 -16.54 -7.43 -13.37
C ASP A 17 -16.11 -8.27 -12.17
N LEU A 18 -17.03 -8.41 -11.21
CA LEU A 18 -16.86 -9.23 -10.00
C LEU A 18 -16.66 -10.72 -10.28
N VAL A 19 -17.16 -11.24 -11.41
CA VAL A 19 -17.04 -12.67 -11.75
C VAL A 19 -15.66 -12.96 -12.35
N ARG A 20 -15.10 -12.02 -13.11
CA ARG A 20 -13.77 -12.13 -13.72
C ARG A 20 -12.64 -11.58 -12.83
N GLY A 21 -12.96 -10.78 -11.82
CA GLY A 21 -11.97 -10.10 -10.98
C GLY A 21 -11.23 -8.98 -11.72
N ILE A 22 -11.89 -8.35 -12.70
CA ILE A 22 -11.28 -7.34 -13.59
C ILE A 22 -11.92 -5.98 -13.35
N ILE A 23 -11.08 -4.97 -13.08
CA ILE A 23 -11.48 -3.56 -13.02
C ILE A 23 -10.97 -2.83 -14.25
N GLU A 24 -11.86 -2.10 -14.93
CA GLU A 24 -11.54 -1.19 -16.03
C GLU A 24 -11.67 0.26 -15.56
N PHE A 25 -10.65 1.07 -15.82
CA PHE A 25 -10.56 2.48 -15.45
C PHE A 25 -10.44 3.33 -16.71
N SER A 26 -11.25 4.38 -16.83
CA SER A 26 -11.27 5.24 -18.01
C SER A 26 -11.37 6.73 -17.66
N GLY A 27 -10.70 7.55 -18.48
CA GLY A 27 -10.63 9.00 -18.31
C GLY A 27 -9.69 9.39 -17.17
N GLN A 28 -8.41 9.62 -17.50
CA GLN A 28 -7.36 10.04 -16.55
C GLN A 28 -7.16 9.01 -15.42
N ALA A 29 -7.03 7.74 -15.79
CA ALA A 29 -6.82 6.63 -14.85
C ALA A 29 -5.42 6.66 -14.22
N LYS A 30 -5.37 6.50 -12.90
CA LYS A 30 -4.15 6.44 -12.09
C LYS A 30 -4.29 5.36 -11.03
N ILE A 31 -3.26 4.54 -10.86
CA ILE A 31 -3.18 3.47 -9.85
C ILE A 31 -1.86 3.57 -9.11
N THR A 32 -1.90 3.34 -7.80
CA THR A 32 -0.78 3.41 -6.87
C THR A 32 -0.71 2.11 -6.07
N GLU A 33 0.44 1.44 -6.11
CA GLU A 33 0.68 0.16 -5.43
C GLU A 33 2.11 0.11 -4.90
N ASN A 34 2.28 -0.21 -3.61
CA ASN A 34 3.60 -0.33 -2.97
C ASN A 34 4.52 0.91 -3.14
N GLY A 35 3.94 2.10 -3.32
CA GLY A 35 4.65 3.36 -3.61
C GLY A 35 5.00 3.59 -5.08
N ASN A 36 4.75 2.64 -5.97
CA ASN A 36 4.82 2.83 -7.43
C ASN A 36 3.50 3.42 -7.94
N GLN A 37 3.54 4.18 -9.04
CA GLN A 37 2.36 4.78 -9.66
C GLN A 37 2.35 4.56 -11.17
N ILE A 38 1.19 4.22 -11.73
CA ILE A 38 0.92 4.21 -13.19
C ILE A 38 -0.15 5.25 -13.48
N SER A 39 -0.08 5.92 -14.63
CA SER A 39 -1.06 6.93 -15.08
C SER A 39 -1.26 6.87 -16.60
N SER A 40 -2.51 6.93 -17.06
CA SER A 40 -2.91 6.58 -18.44
C SER A 40 -4.32 7.09 -18.81
N SER A 41 -4.71 7.04 -20.08
CA SER A 41 -6.09 7.35 -20.50
C SER A 41 -7.07 6.23 -20.12
N TYR A 42 -6.61 4.97 -20.22
CA TYR A 42 -7.37 3.75 -19.91
C TYR A 42 -6.46 2.68 -19.30
N LEU A 43 -6.98 1.93 -18.33
CA LEU A 43 -6.25 0.91 -17.59
C LEU A 43 -7.15 -0.27 -17.23
N VAL A 44 -6.64 -1.49 -17.34
CA VAL A 44 -7.28 -2.74 -16.93
C VAL A 44 -6.43 -3.39 -15.84
N TYR A 45 -7.04 -3.71 -14.71
CA TYR A 45 -6.41 -4.43 -13.61
C TYR A 45 -7.09 -5.78 -13.38
N ASN A 46 -6.34 -6.88 -13.52
CA ASN A 46 -6.77 -8.20 -13.07
C ASN A 46 -6.29 -8.43 -11.64
N ILE A 47 -7.23 -8.45 -10.70
CA ILE A 47 -6.96 -8.59 -9.25
C ILE A 47 -6.31 -9.95 -8.94
N SER A 48 -6.73 -11.01 -9.64
CA SER A 48 -6.27 -12.38 -9.42
C SER A 48 -4.85 -12.63 -9.92
N GLU A 49 -4.46 -11.97 -11.01
CA GLU A 49 -3.12 -12.06 -11.62
C GLU A 49 -2.17 -10.97 -11.12
N GLN A 50 -2.67 -9.98 -10.39
CA GLN A 50 -1.96 -8.72 -10.05
C GLN A 50 -1.39 -8.02 -11.30
N LEU A 51 -2.09 -8.14 -12.43
CA LEU A 51 -1.63 -7.70 -13.74
C LEU A 51 -2.32 -6.40 -14.17
N ILE A 52 -1.52 -5.40 -14.53
CA ILE A 52 -1.96 -4.09 -15.00
C ILE A 52 -1.63 -3.94 -16.49
N ASN A 53 -2.65 -3.71 -17.31
CA ASN A 53 -2.50 -3.30 -18.72
C ASN A 53 -2.94 -1.84 -18.86
N ALA A 54 -2.08 -0.97 -19.39
CA ALA A 54 -2.35 0.47 -19.49
C ALA A 54 -2.20 0.99 -20.93
N GLN A 55 -3.07 1.91 -21.34
CA GLN A 55 -3.15 2.42 -22.72
C GLN A 55 -3.32 3.95 -22.74
N SER A 56 -2.70 4.60 -23.74
CA SER A 56 -2.98 5.99 -24.11
C SER A 56 -4.14 6.05 -25.10
N GLY A 57 -4.98 7.09 -25.03
CA GLY A 57 -6.21 7.18 -25.83
C GLY A 57 -6.00 7.35 -27.35
N GLY A 58 -4.84 7.88 -27.78
CA GLY A 58 -4.49 8.01 -29.19
C GLY A 58 -3.38 9.03 -29.45
N ASP A 59 -3.34 9.54 -30.68
CA ASP A 59 -2.48 10.68 -31.04
C ASP A 59 -2.99 11.98 -30.41
N GLY A 60 -2.08 12.74 -29.80
CA GLY A 60 -2.39 13.95 -29.03
C GLY A 60 -2.74 13.71 -27.55
N ASP A 61 -3.11 12.49 -27.17
CA ASP A 61 -3.43 12.11 -25.79
C ASP A 61 -2.18 11.91 -24.91
N PRO A 62 -2.31 12.00 -23.56
CA PRO A 62 -1.24 11.65 -22.64
C PRO A 62 -0.75 10.21 -22.83
N LYS A 63 0.56 10.05 -23.06
CA LYS A 63 1.22 8.73 -23.04
C LYS A 63 1.16 8.12 -21.64
N VAL A 64 1.11 6.79 -21.58
CA VAL A 64 1.25 6.03 -20.33
C VAL A 64 2.53 6.46 -19.61
N ARG A 65 2.42 6.80 -18.33
CA ARG A 65 3.52 7.14 -17.44
C ARG A 65 3.59 6.13 -16.30
N ILE A 66 4.81 5.70 -15.96
CA ILE A 66 5.09 4.84 -14.81
C ILE A 66 6.17 5.52 -13.96
N THR A 67 5.93 5.59 -12.65
CA THR A 67 6.87 6.09 -11.65
C THR A 67 7.15 4.95 -10.66
N TYR A 68 8.42 4.56 -10.54
CA TYR A 68 8.87 3.59 -9.55
C TYR A 68 9.52 4.29 -8.36
N THR A 69 9.18 3.86 -7.14
CA THR A 69 9.77 4.38 -5.91
C THR A 69 10.70 3.32 -5.31
N PRO A 70 12.03 3.50 -5.34
CA PRO A 70 12.96 2.56 -4.72
C PRO A 70 12.70 2.44 -3.22
N LYS A 71 12.43 1.22 -2.73
CA LYS A 71 12.32 0.98 -1.28
C LYS A 71 13.72 1.14 -0.66
N LYS A 72 13.87 2.00 0.34
CA LYS A 72 15.11 2.14 1.11
C LYS A 72 15.45 0.78 1.73
N ALA A 73 16.70 0.35 1.64
CA ALA A 73 17.13 -0.86 2.31
C ALA A 73 16.90 -0.71 3.83
N VAL A 74 16.19 -1.67 4.42
CA VAL A 74 16.08 -1.78 5.87
C VAL A 74 17.38 -2.40 6.35
N GLU A 75 18.28 -1.57 6.89
CA GLU A 75 19.45 -2.09 7.58
C GLU A 75 18.99 -2.90 8.80
N PRO A 76 19.56 -4.09 9.05
CA PRO A 76 19.10 -4.95 10.13
C PRO A 76 19.41 -4.28 11.47
N SER A 77 18.35 -3.82 12.16
CA SER A 77 18.41 -3.41 13.55
C SER A 77 19.03 -4.55 14.37
N ALA A 78 20.16 -4.28 15.00
CA ALA A 78 20.81 -5.24 15.88
C ALA A 78 19.85 -5.69 16.98
N PRO A 79 19.93 -6.95 17.46
CA PRO A 79 19.08 -7.41 18.55
C PRO A 79 19.39 -6.57 19.80
N GLU A 80 18.40 -5.82 20.28
CA GLU A 80 18.52 -5.08 21.53
C GLU A 80 18.71 -6.09 22.68
N GLY A 81 19.84 -5.95 23.37
CA GLY A 81 20.19 -6.81 24.50
C GLY A 81 19.27 -6.58 25.69
N SER A 82 19.10 -7.63 26.48
CA SER A 82 18.41 -7.61 27.76
C SER A 82 18.88 -6.46 28.68
N ASP A 83 17.93 -5.71 29.24
CA ASP A 83 18.15 -4.99 30.50
C ASP A 83 17.16 -5.54 31.54
N GLU A 84 17.67 -6.42 32.40
CA GLU A 84 16.93 -7.10 33.47
C GLU A 84 17.32 -6.48 34.82
N THR A 85 16.75 -5.31 35.15
CA THR A 85 17.05 -4.67 36.44
C THR A 85 15.82 -4.06 37.14
N ASN A 86 15.45 -4.63 38.29
CA ASN A 86 14.53 -4.11 39.30
C ASN A 86 15.02 -4.68 40.66
N PRO A 87 15.33 -3.86 41.69
CA PRO A 87 14.28 -3.39 42.62
C PRO A 87 14.52 -2.06 43.39
N GLY A 88 13.43 -1.50 43.96
CA GLY A 88 13.45 -0.50 45.05
C GLY A 88 12.39 0.61 44.86
N SER A 89 11.25 0.70 45.56
CA SER A 89 10.94 0.77 47.01
C SER A 89 11.10 2.18 47.63
N PRO A 90 10.28 2.62 48.62
CA PRO A 90 9.01 2.07 49.17
C PRO A 90 7.91 3.15 49.48
N GLU A 91 6.93 2.79 50.33
CA GLU A 91 5.97 3.63 51.11
C GLU A 91 4.80 4.33 50.35
N GLY A 92 3.56 4.39 50.90
CA GLY A 92 3.03 3.82 52.16
C GLY A 92 1.52 4.11 52.41
N SER A 93 0.93 3.49 53.44
CA SER A 93 -0.43 3.68 54.06
C SER A 93 -1.70 3.52 53.16
N GLU A 94 -2.92 3.19 53.61
CA GLU A 94 -3.60 2.71 54.86
C GLU A 94 -5.07 2.28 54.45
N GLU A 95 -5.95 1.57 55.17
CA GLU A 95 -6.05 0.88 56.48
C GLU A 95 -7.15 -0.24 56.36
N GLY A 96 -7.19 -1.22 57.26
CA GLY A 96 -8.38 -2.02 57.61
C GLY A 96 -8.67 -3.29 56.78
N GLY A 97 -9.21 -4.38 57.35
CA GLY A 97 -9.47 -4.67 58.78
C GLY A 97 -10.40 -5.88 59.01
N ARG A 98 -10.27 -6.51 60.21
CA ARG A 98 -10.93 -7.74 60.72
C ARG A 98 -10.26 -9.07 60.35
#